data_AF-A0AAN4SXP6-F1
#
_entry.id   AF-A0AAN4SXP6-F1
#
_cell.length_a   1.000
_cell.length_b   1.000
_cell.length_c   1.000
_cell.angle_alpha   90.00
_cell.angle_beta   90.00
_cell.angle_gamma   90.00
#
_symmetry.space_group_name_H-M   'P 1'
#
loop_
_entity.id
_entity.type
_entity.pdbx_description
1 polymer ?
#
loop_
_entity_poly.entity_id
_entity_poly.type
_entity_poly.pdbx_seq_one_letter_code
_entity_poly.pdbx_strand_id
1 'polypeptide(L)' 'MQIAFWLTPIAYAKSSMKGFAASIINFNPFTYFILLSQSIFMGSPVSMKLVVIPAGLAIIAVSVGFMLSNAVGKKTVINL' A
#
# COMPACT_ATOMS: atom_id res chain seq x y z
N MET A 1 10.66 -0.34 -12.13
CA MET A 1 9.48 0.53 -11.96
C MET A 1 8.23 0.00 -12.68
N GLN A 2 8.31 -0.53 -13.91
CA GLN A 2 7.11 -0.99 -14.65
C GLN A 2 6.34 -2.15 -14.00
N ILE A 3 7.04 -3.09 -13.35
CA ILE A 3 6.39 -4.26 -12.71
C ILE A 3 5.44 -3.82 -11.58
N ALA A 4 5.88 -2.92 -10.71
CA ALA A 4 5.06 -2.42 -9.60
C ALA A 4 3.79 -1.71 -10.09
N PHE A 5 3.87 -1.00 -11.22
CA PHE A 5 2.72 -0.38 -11.86
C PHE A 5 1.69 -1.43 -12.29
N TRP A 6 2.09 -2.49 -12.99
CA TRP A 6 1.19 -3.58 -13.40
C TRP A 6 0.64 -4.41 -12.26
N LEU A 7 1.33 -4.44 -11.12
CA LEU A 7 0.87 -5.11 -9.88
C LEU A 7 -0.14 -4.29 -9.06
N THR A 8 -0.44 -3.06 -9.50
CA THR A 8 -1.47 -2.21 -8.91
C THR A 8 -2.58 -1.96 -9.92
N PRO A 9 -3.86 -1.86 -9.49
CA PRO A 9 -4.98 -1.67 -10.39
C PRO A 9 -5.10 -0.21 -10.83
N ILE A 10 -4.07 0.31 -11.51
CA ILE A 10 -4.04 1.66 -12.07
C ILE A 10 -4.61 1.66 -13.50
N ALA A 11 -4.11 0.75 -14.33
CA ALA A 11 -4.49 0.65 -15.75
C ALA A 11 -5.73 -0.23 -16.00
N TYR A 12 -6.21 -0.94 -14.98
CA TYR A 12 -7.31 -1.90 -15.09
C TYR A 12 -8.16 -1.90 -13.83
N ALA A 13 -9.42 -2.30 -13.96
CA ALA A 13 -10.32 -2.47 -12.82
C ALA A 13 -9.91 -3.69 -11.99
N LYS A 14 -9.82 -3.55 -10.67
CA LYS A 14 -9.52 -4.68 -9.77
C LYS A 14 -10.49 -5.86 -9.96
N SER A 15 -11.75 -5.57 -10.27
CA SER A 15 -12.81 -6.56 -10.51
C SER A 15 -12.61 -7.42 -11.76
N SER A 16 -11.76 -7.00 -12.71
CA SER A 16 -11.49 -7.79 -13.92
C SER A 16 -10.45 -8.89 -13.68
N MET A 17 -9.69 -8.83 -12.58
CA MET A 17 -8.64 -9.79 -12.27
C MET A 17 -9.22 -11.01 -11.54
N LYS A 18 -8.81 -12.22 -11.96
CA LYS A 18 -9.27 -13.49 -11.39
C LYS A 18 -8.09 -14.40 -11.03
N GLY A 19 -8.36 -15.40 -10.17
CA GLY A 19 -7.38 -16.42 -9.80
C GLY A 19 -6.15 -15.85 -9.08
N PHE A 20 -4.97 -16.40 -9.38
CA PHE A 20 -3.71 -16.07 -8.69
C PHE A 20 -3.30 -14.60 -8.84
N ALA A 21 -3.55 -13.99 -10.01
CA ALA A 21 -3.26 -12.58 -10.23
C ALA A 21 -4.06 -11.67 -9.28
N ALA A 22 -5.34 -12.00 -9.05
CA ALA A 22 -6.17 -11.27 -8.10
C ALA A 22 -5.60 -11.35 -6.67
N SER A 23 -5.10 -12.51 -6.26
CA SER A 23 -4.46 -12.70 -4.95
C SER A 23 -3.21 -11.83 -4.79
N ILE A 24 -2.35 -11.77 -5.80
CA ILE A 24 -1.15 -10.91 -5.77
C ILE A 24 -1.54 -9.43 -5.62
N ILE A 25 -2.51 -8.98 -6.42
CA ILE A 25 -2.98 -7.59 -6.39
C ILE A 25 -3.62 -7.26 -5.03
N ASN A 26 -4.34 -8.20 -4.43
CA ASN A 26 -4.92 -8.06 -3.10
C ASN A 26 -3.85 -7.98 -2.00
N PHE A 27 -2.72 -8.66 -2.17
CA PHE A 27 -1.63 -8.62 -1.20
C PHE A 27 -0.80 -7.34 -1.30
N ASN A 28 -0.81 -6.67 -2.45
CA ASN A 28 -0.07 -5.42 -2.63
C ASN A 28 -0.69 -4.27 -1.80
N PRO A 29 0.03 -3.70 -0.82
CA PRO A 29 -0.51 -2.62 0.02
C PRO A 29 -0.87 -1.37 -0.78
N PHE A 30 -0.15 -1.08 -1.88
CA PHE A 30 -0.43 0.09 -2.73
C PHE A 30 -1.79 0.01 -3.42
N THR A 31 -2.33 -1.19 -3.63
CA THR A 31 -3.67 -1.37 -4.20
C THR A 31 -4.73 -0.59 -3.42
N TYR A 32 -4.65 -0.59 -2.09
CA TYR A 32 -5.65 0.07 -1.25
C TYR A 32 -5.56 1.60 -1.30
N PHE A 33 -4.36 2.15 -1.49
CA PHE A 33 -4.17 3.59 -1.71
C PHE A 33 -4.73 4.01 -3.07
N ILE A 34 -4.47 3.22 -4.12
CA ILE A 34 -4.99 3.51 -5.47
C ILE A 34 -6.52 3.46 -5.49
N LEU A 35 -7.13 2.45 -4.86
CA LEU A 35 -8.60 2.35 -4.80
C LEU A 35 -9.24 3.52 -4.04
N LEU A 36 -8.60 3.99 -2.97
CA LEU A 36 -9.05 5.18 -2.24
C LEU A 36 -8.95 6.42 -3.14
N SER A 37 -7.80 6.64 -3.79
CA SER A 37 -7.61 7.76 -4.72
C SER A 37 -8.62 7.73 -5.86
N GLN A 38 -8.82 6.58 -6.52
CA GLN A 38 -9.82 6.41 -7.57
C GLN A 38 -11.22 6.76 -7.06
N SER A 39 -11.61 6.30 -5.87
CA SER A 39 -12.94 6.58 -5.33
C SER A 39 -13.14 8.07 -5.06
N ILE A 40 -12.13 8.77 -4.52
CA ILE A 40 -12.15 10.21 -4.28
C ILE A 40 -12.24 10.99 -5.61
N PHE A 41 -11.38 10.69 -6.58
CA PHE A 41 -11.31 11.44 -7.84
C PHE A 41 -12.47 11.14 -8.79
N MET A 42 -13.01 9.92 -8.75
CA MET A 42 -14.16 9.53 -9.59
C MET A 42 -15.51 9.89 -8.93
N GLY A 43 -15.52 10.54 -7.77
CA GLY A 43 -16.75 10.91 -7.05
C GLY A 43 -17.58 9.70 -6.60
N SER A 44 -16.97 8.52 -6.48
CA SER A 44 -17.64 7.31 -6.03
C SER A 44 -17.79 7.29 -4.51
N PRO A 45 -18.83 6.64 -3.95
CA PRO A 45 -19.01 6.56 -2.50
C PRO A 45 -17.78 5.97 -1.79
N VAL A 46 -17.14 6.78 -0.93
CA VAL A 46 -15.98 6.34 -0.16
C VAL A 46 -16.47 5.56 1.06
N SER A 47 -16.33 4.23 1.01
CA SER A 47 -16.62 3.38 2.16
C SER A 47 -15.56 3.51 3.26
N MET A 48 -15.95 3.32 4.53
CA MET A 48 -15.02 3.35 5.67
C MET A 48 -13.84 2.39 5.50
N LYS A 49 -14.06 1.22 4.88
CA LYS A 49 -13.00 0.24 4.59
C LYS A 49 -11.90 0.81 3.69
N LEU A 50 -12.26 1.64 2.70
CA LEU A 50 -11.30 2.28 1.79
C LEU A 50 -10.41 3.29 2.49
N VAL A 51 -10.79 3.79 3.67
CA VAL A 51 -10.00 4.74 4.45
C VAL A 51 -9.18 4.02 5.52
N VAL A 52 -9.84 3.16 6.29
CA VAL A 52 -9.23 2.49 7.45
C VAL A 52 -8.08 1.57 7.05
N ILE A 53 -8.23 0.81 5.95
CA ILE A 53 -7.18 -0.12 5.50
C ILE A 53 -5.89 0.62 5.11
N PRO A 54 -5.88 1.59 4.17
CA PRO A 54 -4.65 2.30 3.83
C PRO A 54 -4.11 3.14 5.00
N ALA A 55 -4.97 3.73 5.84
CA ALA A 55 -4.52 4.41 7.05
C ALA A 55 -3.79 3.47 8.02
N GLY A 56 -4.33 2.27 8.26
CA GLY A 56 -3.70 1.25 9.09
C GLY A 56 -2.36 0.79 8.52
N LEU A 57 -2.30 0.55 7.20
CA LEU A 57 -1.05 0.21 6.50
C LEU A 57 0.00 1.32 6.63
N ALA A 58 -0.39 2.60 6.51
CA ALA A 58 0.51 3.73 6.68
C ALA A 58 1.07 3.80 8.11
N ILE A 59 0.22 3.65 9.12
CA ILE A 59 0.64 3.66 10.53
C ILE A 59 1.65 2.53 10.78
N ILE A 60 1.35 1.30 10.35
CA ILE A 60 2.25 0.16 10.52
C ILE A 60 3.58 0.41 9.81
N ALA A 61 3.56 0.86 8.55
CA ALA A 61 4.77 1.11 7.78
C ALA A 61 5.64 2.20 8.42
N VAL A 62 5.03 3.28 8.90
CA VAL A 62 5.73 4.36 9.60
C VAL A 62 6.32 3.86 10.92
N SER A 63 5.54 3.13 11.74
CA SER A 63 6.03 2.57 13.00
C SER A 63 7.21 1.63 12.80
N VAL A 64 7.12 0.69 11.85
CA VAL A 64 8.22 -0.22 11.51
C VAL A 64 9.43 0.55 10.99
N GLY A 65 9.22 1.54 10.11
CA GLY A 65 10.28 2.40 9.59
C GLY A 65 11.03 3.15 10.70
N PHE A 66 10.31 3.74 11.65
CA PHE A 66 10.91 4.41 12.81
C PHE A 66 11.68 3.44 13.70
N MET A 67 11.10 2.26 14.00
CA MET A 67 11.77 1.24 14.80
C MET A 67 13.08 0.78 14.17
N LEU A 68 13.06 0.48 12.87
CA LEU A 68 14.25 0.03 12.12
C LEU A 68 15.28 1.15 12.00
N SER A 69 14.86 2.38 11.69
CA SER A 69 15.75 3.54 11.60
C SER A 69 16.48 3.78 12.93
N ASN A 70 15.77 3.71 14.06
CA ASN A 70 16.36 3.85 15.39
C ASN A 70 17.32 2.70 15.73
N ALA A 71 17.00 1.47 15.33
CA ALA A 71 17.85 0.31 15.57
C ALA A 71 19.15 0.36 14.75
N VAL A 72 19.05 0.76 13.48
CA VAL A 72 20.21 0.89 12.59
C VAL A 72 21.06 2.09 12.99
N GLY A 73 20.45 3.26 13.23
CA GLY A 73 21.16 4.46 13.65
C GLY A 73 22.00 4.26 14.91
N LYS A 74 21.46 3.57 15.92
CA LYS A 74 22.23 3.20 17.12
C LYS A 74 23.42 2.29 16.82
N LYS A 75 23.27 1.32 15.91
CA LYS A 75 24.37 0.41 15.53
C LYS A 75 25.47 1.11 14.74
N THR A 76 25.11 2.03 13.85
CA THR A 76 26.10 2.79 13.06
C THR A 76 26.94 3.72 13.94
N VAL A 77 26.35 4.33 14.96
CA VAL A 77 27.07 5.24 15.89
C VAL A 77 27.99 4.48 16.85
N ILE A 78 27.68 3.24 17.24
CA ILE A 78 28.50 2.44 18.16
C ILE A 78 29.70 1.77 17.46
N ASN A 79 29.61 1.55 16.14
CA ASN A 79 30.65 0.90 15.33
C ASN A 79 31.56 1.88 14.54
N LEU A 80 31.47 3.18 14.83
CA LEU A 80 32.38 4.23 14.36
C LEU A 80 33.32 4.64 15.50
#